data_AF-A0A1G8N5V6-F1
#
_entry.id   AF-A0A1G8N5V6-F1
#
_cell.length_a   1.000
_cell.length_b   1.000
_cell.length_c   1.000
_cell.angle_alpha   90.00
_cell.angle_beta   90.00
_cell.angle_gamma   90.00
#
_symmetry.space_group_name_H-M   'P 1'
#
loop_
_entity.id
_entity.type
_entity.pdbx_description
1 polymer ?
#
loop_
_entity_poly.entity_id
_entity_poly.type
_entity_poly.pdbx_seq_one_letter_code
_entity_poly.pdbx_strand_id
1 'polypeptide(L)'
;MRRFTLVGGSIAAVVLTLTLAGCSSDSKTAASAPKATPTATPVPTPTPVPTPAPLTKAEFSVKANAICAATKKKSDAIPDPANASSLAEVGLSISRTETLRSDFFTEMTPLVNQAADAATLNAKWLNVDNADWAAAKPTLDAVIAAAGQNDANKALALLDATDKLPDHSAQMTKFLTSYGLTKCAALESN
;
A
#
# COMPACT_ATOMS: atom_id res chain seq x y z
N MET A 1 6.19 -0.51 11.86
CA MET A 1 4.93 -1.26 12.08
C MET A 1 4.73 -1.38 13.58
N ARG A 2 3.57 -0.94 14.09
CA ARG A 2 3.28 -1.07 15.53
C ARG A 2 3.20 -2.54 15.92
N ARG A 3 3.94 -2.91 16.97
CA ARG A 3 3.87 -4.24 17.58
C ARG A 3 2.55 -4.35 18.34
N PHE A 4 1.74 -5.37 18.02
CA PHE A 4 0.44 -5.58 18.62
C PHE A 4 0.50 -6.72 19.64
N THR A 5 0.58 -6.39 20.93
CA THR A 5 0.38 -7.37 22.01
C THR A 5 -1.10 -7.40 22.42
N LEU A 6 -1.82 -8.44 22.05
CA LEU A 6 -3.22 -8.67 22.45
C LEU A 6 -3.30 -9.71 23.58
N VAL A 7 -3.92 -9.34 24.71
CA VAL A 7 -4.13 -10.23 25.87
C VAL A 7 -5.44 -11.00 25.66
N GLY A 8 -5.35 -12.33 25.55
CA GLY A 8 -6.41 -13.21 25.04
C GLY A 8 -7.65 -13.35 25.92
N GLY A 9 -8.83 -13.25 25.29
CA GLY A 9 -10.12 -13.66 25.81
C GLY A 9 -10.81 -14.63 24.85
N SER A 10 -11.13 -15.83 25.33
CA SER A 10 -11.63 -16.96 24.54
C SER A 10 -13.09 -16.79 24.08
N ILE A 11 -13.37 -16.95 22.79
CA ILE A 11 -14.74 -17.09 22.27
C ILE A 11 -14.79 -18.23 21.24
N ALA A 12 -15.81 -19.10 21.39
CA ALA A 12 -16.04 -20.30 20.60
C ALA A 12 -16.61 -19.99 19.20
N ALA A 13 -16.09 -20.68 18.17
CA ALA A 13 -16.41 -20.47 16.75
C ALA A 13 -17.53 -21.39 16.24
N VAL A 14 -18.35 -20.87 15.32
CA VAL A 14 -19.37 -21.61 14.56
C VAL A 14 -19.06 -21.43 13.07
N VAL A 15 -19.02 -22.54 12.31
CA VAL A 15 -18.61 -22.61 10.90
C VAL A 15 -19.85 -22.61 9.99
N LEU A 16 -19.83 -21.82 8.91
CA LEU A 16 -20.84 -21.83 7.84
C LEU A 16 -20.17 -21.83 6.45
N THR A 17 -20.53 -22.78 5.60
CA THR A 17 -20.03 -22.95 4.22
C THR A 17 -21.07 -22.51 3.18
N LEU A 18 -20.65 -21.80 2.12
CA LEU A 18 -21.47 -21.50 0.94
C LEU A 18 -20.79 -22.00 -0.36
N THR A 19 -21.61 -22.56 -1.26
CA THR A 19 -21.28 -23.09 -2.57
C THR A 19 -21.52 -22.08 -3.71
N LEU A 20 -20.71 -22.20 -4.77
CA LEU A 20 -20.63 -21.31 -5.93
C LEU A 20 -21.37 -21.91 -7.15
N ALA A 21 -22.13 -21.11 -7.90
CA ALA A 21 -22.74 -21.49 -9.18
C ALA A 21 -22.48 -20.42 -10.25
N GLY A 22 -21.94 -20.84 -11.39
CA GLY A 22 -21.69 -19.99 -12.57
C GLY A 22 -22.80 -20.03 -13.60
N CYS A 23 -22.69 -19.20 -14.64
CA CYS A 23 -23.35 -19.44 -15.93
C CYS A 23 -22.69 -18.65 -17.07
N SER A 24 -22.23 -19.39 -18.07
CA SER A 24 -21.76 -18.92 -19.38
C SER A 24 -22.95 -18.55 -20.28
N SER A 25 -22.73 -17.69 -21.29
CA SER A 25 -23.47 -17.77 -22.57
C SER A 25 -22.76 -17.01 -23.69
N ASP A 26 -22.38 -17.78 -24.72
CA ASP A 26 -21.96 -17.41 -26.06
C ASP A 26 -23.03 -16.65 -26.86
N SER A 27 -22.60 -15.80 -27.81
CA SER A 27 -23.45 -15.36 -28.92
C SER A 27 -22.67 -14.97 -30.19
N LYS A 28 -22.74 -15.90 -31.15
CA LYS A 28 -22.92 -15.78 -32.62
C LYS A 28 -22.20 -14.64 -33.38
N THR A 29 -21.22 -15.08 -34.17
CA THR A 29 -20.57 -14.37 -35.28
C THR A 29 -21.48 -14.30 -36.52
N ALA A 30 -21.73 -13.09 -37.02
CA ALA A 30 -22.30 -12.85 -38.35
C ALA A 30 -21.22 -12.29 -39.29
N ALA A 31 -20.99 -12.97 -40.42
CA ALA A 31 -20.01 -12.58 -41.43
C ALA A 31 -20.60 -11.48 -42.33
N SER A 32 -19.91 -10.34 -42.40
CA SER A 32 -20.25 -9.20 -43.27
C SER A 32 -19.21 -9.02 -44.38
N ALA A 33 -19.69 -8.61 -45.55
CA ALA A 33 -18.96 -8.45 -46.82
C ALA A 33 -17.77 -7.46 -46.77
N PRO A 34 -16.76 -7.62 -47.67
CA PRO A 34 -15.56 -6.79 -47.65
C PRO A 34 -15.85 -5.36 -48.14
N LYS A 35 -15.73 -4.41 -47.22
CA LYS A 35 -15.86 -2.97 -47.47
C LYS A 35 -14.52 -2.42 -47.98
N ALA A 36 -14.57 -1.63 -49.05
CA ALA A 36 -13.41 -0.99 -49.66
C ALA A 36 -12.54 -0.26 -48.61
N THR A 37 -11.24 -0.57 -48.60
CA THR A 37 -10.26 -0.04 -47.65
C THR A 37 -9.98 1.44 -47.96
N PRO A 38 -10.31 2.38 -47.07
CA PRO A 38 -9.91 3.77 -47.25
C PRO A 38 -8.39 3.90 -47.14
N THR A 39 -7.80 4.69 -48.03
CA THR A 39 -6.38 5.07 -48.01
C THR A 39 -6.04 5.68 -46.65
N ALA A 40 -5.05 5.10 -45.95
CA ALA A 40 -4.66 5.54 -44.62
C ALA A 40 -4.14 6.98 -44.65
N THR A 41 -4.84 7.88 -43.96
CA THR A 41 -4.33 9.23 -43.66
C THR A 41 -3.08 9.08 -42.80
N PRO A 42 -1.96 9.78 -43.12
CA PRO A 42 -0.78 9.76 -42.28
C PRO A 42 -1.13 10.23 -40.87
N VAL A 43 -0.87 9.37 -39.88
CA VAL A 43 -1.03 9.71 -38.47
C VAL A 43 0.03 10.75 -38.12
N PRO A 44 -0.33 11.90 -37.52
CA PRO A 44 0.66 12.88 -37.12
C PRO A 44 1.64 12.25 -36.13
N THR A 45 2.93 12.40 -36.41
CA THR A 45 3.98 11.98 -35.48
C THR A 45 3.81 12.74 -34.18
N PRO A 46 3.70 12.07 -33.02
CA PRO A 46 3.55 12.76 -31.75
C PRO A 46 4.77 13.62 -31.48
N THR A 47 4.55 14.91 -31.18
CA THR A 47 5.60 15.80 -30.72
C THR A 47 6.07 15.34 -29.34
N PRO A 48 7.40 15.19 -29.11
CA PRO A 48 7.89 14.80 -27.81
C PRO A 48 7.50 15.84 -26.76
N VAL A 49 6.91 15.35 -25.66
CA VAL A 49 6.62 16.18 -24.49
C VAL A 49 7.93 16.42 -23.73
N PRO A 50 8.28 17.67 -23.38
CA PRO A 50 9.51 17.94 -22.64
C PRO A 50 9.48 17.21 -21.29
N THR A 51 10.56 16.51 -20.98
CA THR A 51 10.76 15.90 -19.66
C THR A 51 10.95 17.00 -18.61
N PRO A 52 10.22 16.99 -17.49
CA PRO A 52 10.44 17.94 -16.40
C PRO A 52 11.89 17.90 -15.91
N ALA A 53 12.44 19.05 -15.54
CA ALA A 53 13.75 19.11 -14.91
C ALA A 53 13.72 18.40 -13.54
N PRO A 54 14.81 17.74 -13.12
CA PRO A 54 14.89 17.14 -11.79
C PRO A 54 14.72 18.19 -10.68
N LEU A 55 14.06 17.81 -9.60
CA LEU A 55 13.94 18.62 -8.40
C LEU A 55 15.27 18.69 -7.67
N THR A 56 15.62 19.88 -7.19
CA THR A 56 16.70 20.01 -6.22
C THR A 56 16.34 19.27 -4.93
N LYS A 57 17.37 18.90 -4.15
CA LYS A 57 17.17 18.26 -2.85
C LYS A 57 16.25 19.06 -1.92
N ALA A 58 16.36 20.39 -1.92
CA ALA A 58 15.55 21.26 -1.09
C ALA A 58 14.07 21.23 -1.50
N GLU A 59 13.78 21.38 -2.80
CA GLU A 59 12.41 21.33 -3.33
C GLU A 59 11.75 19.97 -3.11
N PHE A 60 12.50 18.89 -3.38
CA PHE A 60 12.07 17.54 -3.08
C PHE A 60 11.75 17.36 -1.60
N SER A 61 12.63 17.81 -0.69
CA SER A 61 12.43 17.65 0.75
C SER A 61 11.19 18.38 1.25
N VAL A 62 10.88 19.57 0.73
CA VAL A 62 9.65 20.31 1.08
C VAL A 62 8.42 19.50 0.66
N LYS A 63 8.37 19.05 -0.59
CA LYS A 63 7.23 18.29 -1.14
C LYS A 63 7.04 16.94 -0.44
N ALA A 64 8.11 16.19 -0.25
CA ALA A 64 8.06 14.88 0.39
C ALA A 64 7.63 14.98 1.85
N ASN A 65 8.16 15.95 2.61
CA ASN A 65 7.74 16.18 3.99
C ASN A 65 6.27 16.57 4.10
N ALA A 66 5.71 17.30 3.11
CA ALA A 66 4.29 17.63 3.09
C ALA A 66 3.41 16.38 2.92
N ILE A 67 3.76 15.48 1.99
CA ILE A 67 3.08 14.18 1.81
C ILE A 67 3.17 13.37 3.11
N CYS A 68 4.39 13.19 3.65
CA CYS A 68 4.59 12.41 4.87
C CYS A 68 3.84 12.98 6.08
N ALA A 69 3.77 14.30 6.24
CA ALA A 69 2.98 14.93 7.30
C ALA A 69 1.47 14.67 7.14
N ALA A 70 0.96 14.75 5.91
CA ALA A 70 -0.44 14.45 5.61
C ALA A 70 -0.77 12.96 5.86
N THR A 71 0.09 12.05 5.40
CA THR A 71 -0.03 10.61 5.64
C THR A 71 0.02 10.29 7.12
N LYS A 72 0.96 10.89 7.88
CA LYS A 72 1.01 10.70 9.33
C LYS A 72 -0.27 11.14 10.02
N LYS A 73 -0.83 12.29 9.65
CA LYS A 73 -2.12 12.75 10.20
C LYS A 73 -3.23 11.74 9.93
N LYS A 74 -3.30 11.16 8.73
CA LYS A 74 -4.26 10.10 8.39
C LYS A 74 -4.00 8.83 9.21
N SER A 75 -2.73 8.44 9.37
CA SER A 75 -2.33 7.27 10.15
C SER A 75 -2.68 7.39 11.63
N ASP A 76 -2.43 8.56 12.24
CA ASP A 76 -2.73 8.82 13.65
C ASP A 76 -4.24 8.84 13.92
N ALA A 77 -5.07 8.99 12.87
CA ALA A 77 -6.53 8.92 12.96
C ALA A 77 -7.09 7.49 12.78
N ILE A 78 -6.25 6.50 12.45
CA ILE A 78 -6.66 5.09 12.40
C ILE A 78 -6.72 4.57 13.85
N PRO A 79 -7.86 4.01 14.30
CA PRO A 79 -7.96 3.44 15.63
C PRO A 79 -6.92 2.35 15.85
N ASP A 80 -6.24 2.38 17.00
CA ASP A 80 -5.29 1.35 17.37
C ASP A 80 -6.02 0.01 17.52
N PRO A 81 -5.70 -1.03 16.72
CA PRO A 81 -6.39 -2.30 16.80
C PRO A 81 -6.13 -3.04 18.13
N ALA A 82 -5.12 -2.67 18.92
CA ALA A 82 -4.99 -3.18 20.30
C ALA A 82 -6.11 -2.70 21.23
N ASN A 83 -6.75 -1.58 20.90
CA ASN A 83 -7.89 -1.01 21.63
C ASN A 83 -9.24 -1.35 20.97
N ALA A 84 -9.24 -2.18 19.91
CA ALA A 84 -10.47 -2.59 19.25
C ALA A 84 -11.33 -3.45 20.17
N SER A 85 -12.63 -3.19 20.17
CA SER A 85 -13.63 -3.94 20.95
C SER A 85 -14.11 -5.21 20.23
N SER A 86 -13.75 -5.37 18.95
CA SER A 86 -14.13 -6.51 18.13
C SER A 86 -13.10 -6.82 17.05
N LEU A 87 -13.11 -8.06 16.54
CA LEU A 87 -12.28 -8.45 15.39
C LEU A 87 -12.64 -7.65 14.13
N ALA A 88 -13.91 -7.30 13.93
CA ALA A 88 -14.33 -6.47 12.80
C ALA A 88 -13.64 -5.10 12.81
N GLU A 89 -13.48 -4.48 13.99
CA GLU A 89 -12.74 -3.23 14.15
C GLU A 89 -11.24 -3.42 13.87
N VAL A 90 -10.64 -4.53 14.32
CA VAL A 90 -9.24 -4.88 13.97
C VAL A 90 -9.06 -4.96 12.46
N GLY A 91 -9.93 -5.72 11.77
CA GLY A 91 -9.89 -5.86 10.30
C GLY A 91 -10.06 -4.51 9.59
N LEU A 92 -10.96 -3.65 10.07
CA LEU A 92 -11.15 -2.29 9.53
C LEU A 92 -9.91 -1.41 9.71
N SER A 93 -9.27 -1.43 10.89
CA SER A 93 -8.04 -0.66 11.14
C SER A 93 -6.89 -1.10 10.23
N ILE A 94 -6.72 -2.42 10.04
CA ILE A 94 -5.70 -2.97 9.13
C ILE A 94 -6.01 -2.57 7.69
N SER A 95 -7.26 -2.73 7.23
CA SER A 95 -7.68 -2.34 5.87
C SER A 95 -7.45 -0.84 5.59
N ARG A 96 -7.74 0.05 6.55
CA ARG A 96 -7.45 1.49 6.44
C ARG A 96 -5.95 1.76 6.33
N THR A 97 -5.14 1.00 7.06
CA THR A 97 -3.68 1.11 7.00
C THR A 97 -3.16 0.67 5.62
N GLU A 98 -3.69 -0.42 5.06
CA GLU A 98 -3.32 -0.86 3.71
C GLU A 98 -3.61 0.20 2.65
N THR A 99 -4.82 0.78 2.68
CA THR A 99 -5.23 1.84 1.76
C THR A 99 -4.32 3.06 1.90
N LEU A 100 -4.07 3.51 3.14
CA LEU A 100 -3.22 4.66 3.40
C LEU A 100 -1.79 4.46 2.87
N ARG A 101 -1.27 3.23 3.01
CA ARG A 101 0.07 2.86 2.52
C ARG A 101 0.12 2.84 0.98
N SER A 102 -0.91 2.31 0.33
CA SER A 102 -1.03 2.35 -1.14
C SER A 102 -1.11 3.78 -1.67
N ASP A 103 -1.90 4.64 -1.04
CA ASP A 103 -2.02 6.07 -1.38
C ASP A 103 -0.66 6.76 -1.24
N PHE A 104 0.06 6.49 -0.14
CA PHE A 104 1.39 7.04 0.10
C PHE A 104 2.37 6.68 -1.02
N PHE A 105 2.46 5.41 -1.44
CA PHE A 105 3.35 5.01 -2.53
C PHE A 105 2.93 5.62 -3.87
N THR A 106 1.63 5.75 -4.11
CA THR A 106 1.09 6.39 -5.32
C THR A 106 1.54 7.85 -5.44
N GLU A 107 1.53 8.59 -4.33
CA GLU A 107 1.97 9.99 -4.29
C GLU A 107 3.51 10.13 -4.26
N MET A 108 4.20 9.30 -3.48
CA MET A 108 5.64 9.44 -3.22
C MET A 108 6.52 8.96 -4.38
N THR A 109 6.14 7.87 -5.06
CA THR A 109 6.92 7.28 -6.17
C THR A 109 7.25 8.29 -7.28
N PRO A 110 6.27 8.99 -7.90
CA PRO A 110 6.60 9.95 -8.95
C PRO A 110 7.45 11.12 -8.43
N LEU A 111 7.32 11.48 -7.16
CA LEU A 111 8.12 12.55 -6.55
C LEU A 111 9.58 12.12 -6.35
N VAL A 112 9.82 10.91 -5.85
CA VAL A 112 11.17 10.33 -5.71
C VAL A 112 11.84 10.19 -7.06
N ASN A 113 11.12 9.75 -8.09
CA ASN A 113 11.66 9.62 -9.45
C ASN A 113 12.01 10.97 -10.11
N GLN A 114 11.47 12.09 -9.61
CA GLN A 114 11.83 13.43 -10.05
C GLN A 114 13.02 14.01 -9.28
N ALA A 115 13.45 13.41 -8.17
CA ALA A 115 14.57 13.94 -7.39
C ALA A 115 15.90 13.78 -8.12
N ALA A 116 16.80 14.76 -8.00
CA ALA A 116 18.15 14.68 -8.59
C ALA A 116 18.97 13.48 -8.10
N ASP A 117 18.63 12.91 -6.93
CA ASP A 117 19.27 11.74 -6.33
C ASP A 117 18.30 10.56 -6.13
N ALA A 118 17.32 10.43 -7.03
CA ALA A 118 16.32 9.36 -7.05
C ALA A 118 16.88 7.96 -6.78
N ALA A 119 18.05 7.62 -7.34
CA ALA A 119 18.69 6.32 -7.11
C ALA A 119 19.00 6.05 -5.63
N THR A 120 19.49 7.06 -4.90
CA THR A 120 19.80 6.93 -3.47
C THR A 120 18.53 6.83 -2.64
N LEU A 121 17.52 7.67 -2.94
CA LEU A 121 16.23 7.66 -2.26
C LEU A 121 15.49 6.32 -2.46
N ASN A 122 15.48 5.79 -3.68
CA ASN A 122 14.89 4.48 -3.96
C ASN A 122 15.63 3.38 -3.21
N ALA A 123 16.96 3.32 -3.28
CA ALA A 123 17.75 2.24 -2.68
C ALA A 123 17.73 2.23 -1.15
N LYS A 124 17.61 3.39 -0.49
CA LYS A 124 17.71 3.52 0.98
C LYS A 124 16.38 3.81 1.68
N TRP A 125 15.32 4.06 0.93
CA TRP A 125 14.00 4.33 1.50
C TRP A 125 12.89 3.65 0.69
N LEU A 126 12.49 4.18 -0.46
CA LEU A 126 11.19 3.82 -1.04
C LEU A 126 11.11 2.33 -1.45
N ASN A 127 12.19 1.75 -1.99
CA ASN A 127 12.19 0.32 -2.34
C ASN A 127 12.26 -0.57 -1.10
N VAL A 128 12.94 -0.11 -0.04
CA VAL A 128 13.03 -0.85 1.23
C VAL A 128 11.64 -0.88 1.88
N ASP A 129 11.01 0.29 1.96
CA ASP A 129 9.69 0.46 2.54
C ASP A 129 8.59 -0.32 1.78
N ASN A 130 8.69 -0.35 0.45
CA ASN A 130 7.81 -1.14 -0.41
C ASN A 130 8.08 -2.64 -0.30
N ALA A 131 9.32 -3.07 -0.11
CA ALA A 131 9.66 -4.48 0.09
C ALA A 131 9.14 -5.00 1.43
N ASP A 132 9.31 -4.24 2.51
CA ASP A 132 8.75 -4.58 3.83
C ASP A 132 7.22 -4.66 3.76
N TRP A 133 6.59 -3.71 3.06
CA TRP A 133 5.14 -3.75 2.82
C TRP A 133 4.70 -4.98 2.01
N ALA A 134 5.37 -5.27 0.90
CA ALA A 134 5.06 -6.43 0.07
C ALA A 134 5.22 -7.75 0.82
N ALA A 135 6.19 -7.84 1.73
CA ALA A 135 6.37 -8.99 2.60
C ALA A 135 5.25 -9.13 3.65
N ALA A 136 4.75 -8.01 4.19
CA ALA A 136 3.70 -8.01 5.21
C ALA A 136 2.29 -8.20 4.65
N LYS A 137 2.02 -7.69 3.44
CA LYS A 137 0.68 -7.60 2.88
C LYS A 137 -0.10 -8.94 2.90
N PRO A 138 0.45 -10.08 2.47
CA PRO A 138 -0.29 -11.35 2.46
C PRO A 138 -0.76 -11.77 3.86
N THR A 139 0.03 -11.51 4.90
CA THR A 139 -0.33 -11.81 6.29
C THR A 139 -1.45 -10.87 6.76
N LEU A 140 -1.37 -9.58 6.43
CA LEU A 140 -2.40 -8.59 6.79
C LEU A 140 -3.74 -8.88 6.09
N ASP A 141 -3.71 -9.25 4.80
CA ASP A 141 -4.89 -9.72 4.06
C ASP A 141 -5.53 -10.93 4.74
N ALA A 142 -4.71 -11.87 5.22
CA ALA A 142 -5.18 -13.03 5.97
C ALA A 142 -5.78 -12.66 7.33
N VAL A 143 -5.26 -11.64 8.03
CA VAL A 143 -5.86 -11.13 9.27
C VAL A 143 -7.23 -10.53 8.97
N ILE A 144 -7.35 -9.70 7.93
CA ILE A 144 -8.64 -9.11 7.51
C ILE A 144 -9.66 -10.22 7.21
N ALA A 145 -9.25 -11.26 6.46
CA ALA A 145 -10.12 -12.38 6.13
C ALA A 145 -10.56 -13.17 7.38
N ALA A 146 -9.63 -13.45 8.31
CA ALA A 146 -9.95 -14.14 9.56
C ALA A 146 -10.88 -13.30 10.46
N ALA A 147 -10.64 -11.99 10.54
CA ALA A 147 -11.51 -11.05 11.24
C ALA A 147 -12.93 -11.03 10.64
N GLY A 148 -13.06 -11.03 9.31
CA GLY A 148 -14.35 -11.11 8.62
C GLY A 148 -15.08 -12.44 8.85
N GLN A 149 -14.35 -13.50 9.15
CA GLN A 149 -14.91 -14.82 9.53
C GLN A 149 -15.14 -14.94 11.05
N ASN A 150 -14.84 -13.89 11.84
CA ASN A 150 -14.87 -13.90 13.29
C ASN A 150 -14.00 -15.03 13.91
N ASP A 151 -12.90 -15.41 13.24
CA ASP A 151 -11.95 -16.43 13.70
C ASP A 151 -10.82 -15.77 14.52
N ALA A 152 -11.08 -15.60 15.81
CA ALA A 152 -10.16 -14.94 16.74
C ALA A 152 -8.79 -15.63 16.81
N ASN A 153 -8.78 -16.95 16.89
CA ASN A 153 -7.54 -17.72 17.06
C ASN A 153 -6.63 -17.56 15.84
N LYS A 154 -7.21 -17.63 14.64
CA LYS A 154 -6.46 -17.43 13.40
C LYS A 154 -6.00 -15.98 13.25
N ALA A 155 -6.86 -15.00 13.56
CA ALA A 155 -6.50 -13.59 13.48
C ALA A 155 -5.32 -13.27 14.43
N LEU A 156 -5.35 -13.75 15.67
CA LEU A 156 -4.27 -13.58 16.65
C LEU A 156 -2.98 -14.26 16.20
N ALA A 157 -3.04 -15.51 15.74
CA ALA A 157 -1.86 -16.22 15.25
C ALA A 157 -1.21 -15.53 14.04
N LEU A 158 -2.01 -14.90 13.18
CA LEU A 158 -1.52 -14.12 12.04
C LEU A 158 -0.92 -12.78 12.48
N LEU A 159 -1.52 -12.10 13.47
CA LEU A 159 -0.94 -10.90 14.07
C LEU A 159 0.43 -11.21 14.70
N ASP A 160 0.57 -12.29 15.46
CA ASP A 160 1.86 -12.72 16.02
C ASP A 160 2.89 -13.05 14.92
N ALA A 161 2.43 -13.51 13.75
CA ALA A 161 3.30 -13.75 12.60
C ALA A 161 3.83 -12.45 12.00
N THR A 162 3.13 -11.32 12.17
CA THR A 162 3.61 -10.02 11.67
C THR A 162 4.86 -9.51 12.39
N ASP A 163 5.03 -9.85 13.67
CA ASP A 163 6.22 -9.48 14.46
C ASP A 163 7.52 -10.13 13.96
N LYS A 164 7.41 -11.17 13.11
CA LYS A 164 8.55 -11.89 12.52
C LYS A 164 8.92 -11.39 11.13
N LEU A 165 8.17 -10.44 10.59
CA LEU A 165 8.42 -9.88 9.27
C LEU A 165 9.62 -8.93 9.30
N PRO A 166 10.28 -8.73 8.15
CA PRO A 166 11.32 -7.70 8.04
C PRO A 166 10.79 -6.32 8.45
N ASP A 167 11.59 -5.60 9.23
CA ASP A 167 11.31 -4.23 9.65
C ASP A 167 12.60 -3.40 9.58
N HIS A 168 12.67 -2.54 8.57
CA HIS A 168 13.80 -1.63 8.38
C HIS A 168 13.51 -0.20 8.85
N SER A 169 12.42 0.02 9.60
CA SER A 169 12.00 1.36 10.05
C SER A 169 13.13 2.16 10.71
N ALA A 170 13.89 1.56 11.63
CA ALA A 170 15.01 2.23 12.30
C ALA A 170 16.12 2.69 11.33
N GLN A 171 16.45 1.87 10.34
CA GLN A 171 17.45 2.21 9.32
C GLN A 171 16.92 3.34 8.41
N MET A 172 15.66 3.25 8.00
CA MET A 172 15.01 4.26 7.17
C MET A 172 14.89 5.60 7.91
N THR A 173 14.42 5.61 9.16
CA THR A 173 14.35 6.83 10.00
C THR A 173 15.70 7.52 10.10
N LYS A 174 16.79 6.77 10.30
CA LYS A 174 18.15 7.33 10.33
C LYS A 174 18.54 7.98 9.00
N PHE A 175 18.30 7.28 7.89
CA PHE A 175 18.57 7.81 6.55
C PHE A 175 17.75 9.08 6.27
N LEU A 176 16.43 9.02 6.45
CA LEU A 176 15.49 10.12 6.23
C LEU A 176 15.85 11.37 7.04
N THR A 177 16.21 11.19 8.31
CA THR A 177 16.66 12.28 9.18
C THR A 177 17.93 12.93 8.62
N SER A 178 18.94 12.13 8.27
CA SER A 178 20.20 12.64 7.69
C SER A 178 20.00 13.31 6.33
N TYR A 179 18.97 12.91 5.60
CA TYR A 179 18.63 13.48 4.30
C TYR A 179 17.91 14.84 4.43
N GLY A 180 17.21 15.10 5.55
CA GLY A 180 16.37 16.29 5.76
C GLY A 180 14.86 16.02 5.64
N LEU A 181 14.46 14.74 5.53
CA LEU A 181 13.07 14.29 5.45
C LEU A 181 12.50 14.01 6.85
N THR A 182 12.53 15.02 7.73
CA THR A 182 12.18 14.84 9.15
C THR A 182 10.72 14.44 9.37
N LYS A 183 9.80 14.84 8.49
CA LYS A 183 8.38 14.42 8.58
C LYS A 183 8.18 12.98 8.10
N CYS A 184 8.94 12.55 7.11
CA CYS A 184 8.96 11.14 6.70
C CYS A 184 9.62 10.27 7.77
N ALA A 185 10.72 10.73 8.38
CA ALA A 185 11.35 10.03 9.50
C ALA A 185 10.38 9.81 10.66
N ALA A 186 9.53 10.81 10.97
CA ALA A 186 8.49 10.73 12.00
C ALA A 186 7.30 9.84 11.60
N LEU A 187 7.05 9.64 10.31
CA LEU A 187 6.06 8.68 9.82
C LEU A 187 6.58 7.25 9.99
N GLU A 188 7.85 6.99 9.68
CA GLU A 188 8.47 5.66 9.80
C GLU A 188 8.72 5.21 11.25
N SER A 189 8.89 6.14 12.19
CA SER A 189 9.22 5.84 13.58
C SER A 189 8.03 5.40 14.44
N ASN A 190 6.90 5.05 13.83
CA ASN A 190 5.57 5.00 14.45
C ASN A 190 4.97 3.58 14.43
#